data_AF-A0A954B5P2-F1
#
_entry.id   AF-A0A954B5P2-F1
#
_cell.length_a   1.000
_cell.length_b   1.000
_cell.length_c   1.000
_cell.angle_alpha   90.00
_cell.angle_beta   90.00
_cell.angle_gamma   90.00
#
_symmetry.space_group_name_H-M   'P 1'
#
loop_
_entity.id
_entity.type
_entity.pdbx_description
1 polymer ?
#
loop_
_entity_poly.entity_id
_entity_poly.type
_entity_poly.pdbx_seq_one_letter_code
_entity_poly.pdbx_strand_id
1 'polypeptide(L)'
;MAHAQTDHAHEHDHTPSFFVRWFFSTNHKDIGTLYLIFAIVAGIVGGAMSGMMRAELAEPGVTFLTKFTGGDLVAAANFYNVLITYHGLMMIFFMVMP
;
A
#
# COMPACT_ATOMS: atom_id res chain seq x y z
N MET A 1 -21.25 -33.49 -54.87
CA MET A 1 -20.88 -32.10 -54.56
C MET A 1 -20.76 -32.01 -53.05
N ALA A 2 -19.58 -31.67 -52.55
CA ALA A 2 -19.14 -31.90 -51.18
C ALA A 2 -19.89 -31.04 -50.16
N HIS A 3 -20.25 -31.67 -49.04
CA HIS A 3 -20.70 -30.98 -47.82
C HIS A 3 -19.54 -30.15 -47.27
N ALA A 4 -19.65 -28.81 -47.34
CA ALA A 4 -18.78 -27.92 -46.60
C ALA A 4 -19.25 -27.90 -45.15
N GLN A 5 -18.52 -28.63 -44.29
CA GLN A 5 -18.63 -28.55 -42.85
C GLN A 5 -18.00 -27.23 -42.42
N THR A 6 -18.82 -26.28 -41.96
CA THR A 6 -18.34 -25.06 -41.32
C THR A 6 -17.87 -25.43 -39.92
N ASP A 7 -16.58 -25.70 -39.78
CA ASP A 7 -15.95 -25.87 -38.48
C ASP A 7 -16.00 -24.54 -37.72
N HIS A 8 -16.86 -24.48 -36.72
CA HIS A 8 -16.87 -23.42 -35.72
C HIS A 8 -15.60 -23.55 -34.87
N ALA A 9 -14.52 -22.90 -35.32
CA ALA A 9 -13.33 -22.72 -34.51
C ALA A 9 -13.69 -21.91 -33.27
N HIS A 10 -13.72 -22.57 -32.12
CA HIS A 10 -13.78 -21.93 -30.82
C HIS A 10 -12.52 -21.06 -30.68
N GLU A 11 -12.67 -19.76 -30.92
CA GLU A 11 -11.67 -18.76 -30.61
C GLU A 11 -11.52 -18.76 -29.08
N HIS A 12 -10.50 -19.47 -28.60
CA HIS A 12 -10.16 -19.48 -27.19
C HIS A 12 -9.87 -18.05 -26.79
N ASP A 13 -10.79 -17.39 -26.10
CA ASP A 13 -10.62 -16.03 -25.58
C ASP A 13 -9.37 -16.02 -24.69
N HIS A 14 -8.24 -15.53 -25.23
CA HIS A 14 -6.97 -15.50 -24.52
C HIS A 14 -7.00 -14.31 -23.57
N THR A 15 -7.74 -14.46 -22.47
CA THR A 15 -7.64 -13.52 -21.35
C THR A 15 -6.19 -13.55 -20.88
N PRO A 16 -5.47 -12.40 -20.89
CA PRO A 16 -4.10 -12.36 -20.44
C PRO A 16 -4.01 -12.88 -19.00
N SER A 17 -2.99 -13.70 -18.73
CA SER A 17 -2.71 -14.20 -17.38
C SER A 17 -2.70 -13.04 -16.38
N PHE A 18 -3.14 -13.29 -15.14
CA PHE A 18 -3.26 -12.30 -14.07
C PHE A 18 -2.01 -11.40 -13.98
N PHE A 19 -0.82 -11.98 -14.03
CA PHE A 19 0.43 -11.23 -13.98
C PHE A 19 0.62 -10.30 -15.18
N VAL A 20 0.31 -10.76 -16.39
CA VAL A 20 0.42 -9.96 -17.62
C VAL A 20 -0.60 -8.81 -17.60
N ARG A 21 -1.82 -9.07 -17.10
CA ARG A 21 -2.89 -8.07 -17.03
C ARG A 21 -2.66 -6.99 -15.98
N TRP A 22 -1.93 -7.25 -14.91
CA TRP A 22 -1.70 -6.25 -13.86
C TRP A 22 -0.31 -5.63 -13.95
N PHE A 23 0.76 -6.41 -14.15
CA PHE A 23 2.14 -5.87 -14.14
C PHE A 23 2.63 -5.36 -15.50
N PHE A 24 2.06 -5.85 -16.61
CA PHE A 24 2.46 -5.47 -17.96
C PHE A 24 1.33 -4.79 -18.76
N SER A 25 0.35 -4.21 -18.06
CA SER A 25 -0.77 -3.50 -18.72
C SER A 25 -0.37 -2.10 -19.15
N THR A 26 -0.77 -1.73 -20.36
CA THR A 26 -0.69 -0.36 -20.89
C THR A 26 -2.02 0.40 -20.74
N ASN A 27 -3.04 -0.24 -20.16
CA ASN A 27 -4.35 0.37 -19.93
C ASN A 27 -4.32 1.27 -18.70
N HIS A 28 -4.62 2.55 -18.87
CA HIS A 28 -4.63 3.54 -17.77
C HIS A 28 -5.61 3.20 -16.63
N LYS A 29 -6.65 2.39 -16.90
CA LYS A 29 -7.60 1.95 -15.88
C LYS A 29 -6.99 0.92 -14.93
N ASP A 30 -6.24 -0.03 -15.47
CA ASP A 30 -5.57 -1.07 -14.67
C ASP A 30 -4.44 -0.45 -13.85
N ILE A 31 -3.64 0.40 -14.52
CA ILE A 31 -2.56 1.17 -13.88
C ILE A 31 -3.15 2.02 -12.75
N GLY A 32 -4.17 2.83 -13.02
CA GLY A 32 -4.80 3.69 -12.00
C GLY A 32 -5.42 2.90 -10.83
N THR A 33 -5.97 1.71 -11.09
CA THR A 33 -6.50 0.83 -10.04
C THR A 33 -5.38 0.32 -9.12
N LEU A 34 -4.21 -0.02 -9.67
CA LEU A 34 -3.06 -0.42 -8.86
C LEU A 34 -2.55 0.73 -7.99
N TYR A 35 -2.47 1.95 -8.53
CA TYR A 35 -2.11 3.15 -7.76
C TYR A 35 -3.09 3.40 -6.61
N LEU A 36 -4.40 3.24 -6.84
CA LEU A 36 -5.41 3.39 -5.79
C LEU A 36 -5.25 2.33 -4.68
N ILE A 37 -5.06 1.06 -5.07
CA ILE A 37 -4.83 -0.03 -4.11
C ILE A 37 -3.58 0.26 -3.27
N PHE A 38 -2.50 0.67 -3.93
CA PHE A 38 -1.25 1.01 -3.27
C PHE A 38 -1.44 2.19 -2.29
N ALA A 39 -2.12 3.25 -2.71
CA ALA A 39 -2.41 4.42 -1.87
C ALA A 39 -3.25 4.06 -0.64
N ILE A 40 -4.25 3.18 -0.77
CA ILE A 40 -5.07 2.72 0.36
C ILE A 40 -4.20 1.96 1.37
N VAL A 41 -3.33 1.06 0.91
CA VAL A 41 -2.43 0.30 1.78
C VAL A 41 -1.45 1.25 2.49
N ALA A 42 -0.82 2.16 1.74
CA ALA A 42 0.07 3.18 2.29
C ALA A 42 -0.66 4.08 3.30
N GLY A 43 -1.91 4.45 3.02
CA GLY A 43 -2.75 5.25 3.91
C GLY A 43 -3.12 4.55 5.21
N ILE A 44 -3.40 3.24 5.19
CA ILE A 44 -3.63 2.45 6.41
C ILE A 44 -2.37 2.41 7.27
N VAL A 45 -1.21 2.17 6.66
CA VAL A 45 0.09 2.15 7.36
C VAL A 45 0.43 3.53 7.92
N GLY A 46 0.25 4.59 7.12
CA GLY A 46 0.42 5.98 7.52
C GLY A 46 -0.50 6.38 8.66
N GLY A 47 -1.77 5.96 8.60
CA GLY A 47 -2.78 6.17 9.65
C GLY A 47 -2.43 5.45 10.95
N ALA A 48 -1.94 4.22 10.88
CA ALA A 48 -1.47 3.49 12.06
C ALA A 48 -0.30 4.21 12.76
N MET A 49 0.66 4.74 11.99
CA MET A 49 1.75 5.57 12.54
C MET A 49 1.23 6.85 13.18
N SER A 50 0.22 7.51 12.58
CA SER A 50 -0.46 8.65 13.21
C SER A 50 -1.12 8.28 14.53
N GLY A 51 -1.76 7.10 14.58
CA GLY A 51 -2.35 6.55 15.81
C GLY A 51 -1.33 6.33 16.92
N MET A 52 -0.16 5.77 16.59
CA MET A 52 0.93 5.58 17.55
C MET A 52 1.46 6.92 18.11
N MET A 53 1.64 7.93 17.26
CA MET A 53 2.05 9.26 17.74
C MET A 53 0.99 9.89 18.64
N ARG A 54 -0.30 9.75 18.31
CA ARG A 54 -1.39 10.25 19.16
C ARG A 54 -1.46 9.53 20.50
N ALA A 55 -1.20 8.23 20.52
CA ALA A 55 -1.13 7.45 21.75
C ALA A 55 0.04 7.91 22.65
N GLU A 56 1.18 8.28 22.05
CA GLU A 56 2.31 8.85 22.79
C GLU A 56 2.00 10.22 23.40
N LEU A 57 1.23 11.06 22.71
CA LEU A 57 0.88 12.41 23.17
C LEU A 57 -0.36 12.46 24.08
N ALA A 58 -1.02 11.32 24.35
CA ALA A 58 -2.25 11.29 25.13
C ALA A 58 -2.05 11.63 26.62
N GLU A 59 -0.87 11.32 27.17
CA GLU A 59 -0.50 11.64 28.54
C GLU A 59 0.86 12.36 28.56
N PRO A 60 1.07 13.35 29.44
CA PRO A 60 2.33 14.07 29.53
C PRO A 60 3.47 13.15 30.00
N GLY A 61 4.38 12.83 29.09
CA GLY A 61 5.60 12.05 29.36
C GLY A 61 5.79 10.92 28.35
N VAL A 62 7.04 10.63 27.97
CA VAL A 62 7.37 9.49 27.11
C VAL A 62 7.06 8.19 27.83
N THR A 63 5.89 7.60 27.55
CA THR A 63 5.35 6.46 28.33
C THR A 63 4.87 5.33 27.44
N PHE A 64 4.27 5.62 26.28
CA PHE A 64 3.73 4.58 25.41
C PHE A 64 4.85 3.95 24.58
N LEU A 65 5.72 4.75 23.95
CA LEU A 65 6.88 4.30 23.20
C LEU A 65 7.97 3.70 24.08
N THR A 66 8.11 4.19 25.31
CA THR A 66 9.09 3.69 26.29
C THR A 66 8.78 2.25 26.73
N LYS A 67 7.51 1.83 26.65
CA LYS A 67 7.12 0.42 26.84
C LYS A 67 7.57 -0.47 25.68
N PHE A 68 7.67 0.08 24.47
CA PHE A 68 8.17 -0.64 23.28
C PHE A 68 9.70 -0.68 23.21
N THR A 69 10.40 0.28 23.83
CA THR A 69 11.88 0.36 23.82
C THR A 69 12.54 -0.24 25.06
N GLY A 70 11.81 -1.02 25.87
CA GLY A 70 12.38 -1.71 27.03
C GLY A 70 12.76 -0.78 28.19
N GLY A 71 12.13 0.39 28.30
CA GLY A 71 12.38 1.37 29.36
C GLY A 71 13.47 2.41 29.03
N ASP A 72 14.13 2.31 27.87
CA ASP A 72 15.12 3.32 27.45
C ASP A 72 14.43 4.56 26.87
N LEU A 73 14.54 5.67 27.61
CA LEU A 73 14.00 6.99 27.28
C LEU A 73 14.68 7.62 26.06
N VAL A 74 15.98 7.40 25.87
CA VAL A 74 16.72 7.96 24.72
C VAL A 74 16.35 7.20 23.45
N ALA A 75 16.19 5.88 23.54
CA ALA A 75 15.69 5.07 22.44
C ALA A 75 14.24 5.45 22.07
N ALA A 76 13.36 5.68 23.05
CA ALA A 76 11.98 6.09 22.82
C ALA A 76 11.90 7.44 22.09
N ALA A 77 12.70 8.42 22.51
CA ALA A 77 12.75 9.74 21.88
C ALA A 77 13.26 9.66 20.42
N ASN A 78 14.30 8.87 20.16
CA ASN A 78 14.78 8.66 18.78
C ASN A 78 13.73 7.94 17.93
N PHE A 79 13.06 6.94 18.48
CA PHE A 79 12.02 6.21 17.77
C PHE A 79 10.84 7.11 17.39
N TYR A 80 10.43 8.04 18.27
CA TYR A 80 9.41 9.05 17.96
C TYR A 80 9.81 9.93 16.76
N ASN A 81 11.06 10.42 16.73
CA ASN A 81 11.58 11.25 15.64
C ASN A 81 11.63 10.49 14.29
N VAL A 82 11.97 9.20 14.36
CA VAL A 82 11.93 8.32 13.19
C VAL A 82 10.49 8.09 12.72
N LEU A 83 9.57 7.83 13.66
CA LEU A 83 8.15 7.61 13.39
C LEU A 83 7.48 8.81 12.69
N ILE A 84 7.70 10.02 13.18
CA ILE A 84 7.10 11.23 12.58
C ILE A 84 7.64 11.48 11.17
N THR A 85 8.93 11.22 10.96
CA THR A 85 9.57 11.36 9.64
C THR A 85 9.01 10.34 8.65
N TYR A 86 8.90 9.07 9.05
CA TYR A 86 8.30 8.03 8.22
C TYR A 86 6.81 8.26 7.96
N HIS A 87 6.07 8.78 8.95
CA HIS A 87 4.67 9.14 8.76
C HIS A 87 4.52 10.19 7.66
N GLY A 88 5.29 11.29 7.73
CA GLY A 88 5.26 12.34 6.71
C GLY A 88 5.67 11.84 5.34
N LEU A 89 6.77 11.07 5.27
CA LEU A 89 7.27 10.48 4.02
C LEU A 89 6.24 9.54 3.38
N MET A 90 5.65 8.64 4.15
CA MET A 90 4.63 7.70 3.66
C MET A 90 3.36 8.40 3.18
N MET A 91 2.85 9.37 3.95
CA MET A 91 1.60 10.06 3.59
C MET A 91 1.76 10.93 2.35
N ILE A 92 2.87 11.68 2.22
CA ILE A 92 3.07 12.58 1.08
C ILE A 92 3.43 11.81 -0.19
N PHE A 93 4.42 10.91 -0.12
CA PHE A 93 4.96 10.28 -1.32
C PHE A 93 4.27 8.99 -1.74
N PHE A 94 3.59 8.29 -0.84
CA PHE A 94 3.03 6.98 -1.17
C PHE A 94 1.51 6.92 -1.05
N MET A 95 0.87 7.83 -0.31
CA MET A 95 -0.59 7.95 -0.27
C MET A 95 -1.12 9.06 -1.20
N VAL A 96 -0.54 10.27 -1.15
CA VAL A 96 -1.02 11.42 -1.95
C VAL A 96 -0.52 11.36 -3.39
N MET A 97 0.75 11.00 -3.60
CA MET A 97 1.35 10.83 -4.92
C MET A 97 1.86 9.39 -5.12
N PRO A 98 0.97 8.39 -5.04
CA PRO A 98 1.33 6.99 -5.16
C PRO A 98 2.01 6.68 -6.50
#